data_AF-A5D5D1-F1
#
_entry.id   AF-A5D5D1-F1
#
_cell.length_a   1.000
_cell.length_b   1.000
_cell.length_c   1.000
_cell.angle_alpha   90.00
_cell.angle_beta   90.00
_cell.angle_gamma   90.00
#
_symmetry.space_group_name_H-M   'P 1'
#
loop_
_entity.id
_entity.type
_entity.pdbx_description
1 polymer ?
#
loop_
_entity_poly.entity_id
_entity_poly.type
_entity_poly.pdbx_seq_one_letter_code
_entity_poly.pdbx_strand_id
1 'polypeptide(L)'
;MPVYWREILPRFPGAAAIIEVKCSQALVDEVVRLGGRPFFYKTGHSLIKAKMKEVGAVFTGEMSGHMFFADEYYGYDDAFYATGRLLRILSNTKEPLSRLLESVPRYYSTAETRVCPAPTGRSLALLARWWSISGSVMK
;
A
#
# COMPACT_ATOMS: atom_id res chain seq x y z
N MET A 1 5.75 3.90 -0.28
CA MET A 1 5.82 2.45 -0.55
C MET A 1 6.58 2.11 -1.83
N PRO A 2 6.31 2.69 -3.02
CA PRO A 2 7.06 2.35 -4.25
C PRO A 2 8.58 2.41 -4.09
N VAL A 3 9.08 3.48 -3.44
CA VAL A 3 10.51 3.68 -3.18
C VAL A 3 11.11 2.57 -2.32
N TYR A 4 10.40 2.06 -1.31
CA TYR A 4 10.86 0.95 -0.49
C TYR A 4 10.92 -0.35 -1.31
N TRP A 5 9.90 -0.62 -2.13
CA TRP A 5 9.90 -1.82 -2.98
C TRP A 5 11.06 -1.85 -3.96
N ARG A 6 11.51 -0.70 -4.50
CA ARG A 6 12.70 -0.60 -5.35
C ARG A 6 13.99 -1.03 -4.66
N GLU A 7 14.09 -0.83 -3.35
CA GLU A 7 15.22 -1.29 -2.56
C GLU A 7 15.08 -2.78 -2.20
N ILE A 8 13.85 -3.24 -1.90
CA ILE A 8 13.60 -4.56 -1.31
C ILE A 8 13.48 -5.66 -2.38
N LEU A 9 12.63 -5.49 -3.41
CA LEU A 9 12.35 -6.54 -4.39
C LEU A 9 13.58 -7.10 -5.12
N PRO A 10 14.60 -6.30 -5.49
CA PRO A 10 15.83 -6.84 -6.10
C PRO A 10 16.54 -7.90 -5.26
N ARG A 11 16.36 -7.87 -3.92
CA ARG A 11 16.93 -8.85 -2.98
C ARG A 11 15.99 -9.99 -2.65
N PHE A 12 14.70 -9.85 -2.97
CA PHE A 12 13.66 -10.84 -2.72
C PHE A 12 12.82 -11.06 -3.99
N PRO A 13 13.39 -11.66 -5.06
CA PRO A 13 12.70 -11.84 -6.32
C PRO A 13 11.40 -12.64 -6.16
N GLY A 14 10.30 -12.16 -6.74
CA GLY A 14 9.01 -12.82 -6.61
C GLY A 14 8.39 -12.77 -5.21
N ALA A 15 8.85 -11.90 -4.31
CA ALA A 15 8.21 -11.75 -3.00
C ALA A 15 6.72 -11.40 -3.14
N ALA A 16 5.92 -11.93 -2.22
CA ALA A 16 4.52 -11.53 -2.07
C ALA A 16 4.47 -10.11 -1.47
N ALA A 17 3.85 -9.19 -2.19
CA ALA A 17 3.64 -7.82 -1.76
C ALA A 17 2.18 -7.66 -1.34
N ILE A 18 1.93 -7.57 -0.04
CA ILE A 18 0.58 -7.31 0.45
C ILE A 18 0.18 -5.89 0.02
N ILE A 19 -0.95 -5.77 -0.66
CA ILE A 19 -1.53 -4.51 -1.11
C ILE A 19 -2.81 -4.29 -0.32
N GLU A 20 -2.81 -3.29 0.57
CA GLU A 20 -4.05 -2.85 1.21
C GLU A 20 -5.01 -2.33 0.14
N VAL A 21 -6.29 -2.69 0.23
CA VAL A 21 -7.33 -2.31 -0.74
C VAL A 21 -7.49 -0.79 -0.98
N LYS A 22 -6.99 0.07 -0.08
CA LYS A 22 -6.98 1.54 -0.25
C LYS A 22 -5.73 2.08 -0.96
N CYS A 23 -4.72 1.27 -1.21
CA CYS A 23 -3.52 1.70 -1.92
C CYS A 23 -3.80 1.98 -3.39
N SER A 24 -3.04 2.92 -3.96
CA SER A 24 -3.14 3.27 -5.38
C SER A 24 -2.70 2.12 -6.29
N GLN A 25 -3.29 2.04 -7.49
CA GLN A 25 -2.86 1.16 -8.58
C GLN A 25 -1.37 1.32 -8.90
N ALA A 26 -0.80 2.52 -8.73
CA ALA A 26 0.63 2.76 -8.93
C ALA A 26 1.53 1.85 -8.08
N LEU A 27 1.09 1.43 -6.89
CA LEU A 27 1.83 0.49 -6.06
C LEU A 27 1.84 -0.91 -6.68
N VAL A 28 0.70 -1.36 -7.22
CA VAL A 28 0.54 -2.66 -7.86
C VAL A 28 1.44 -2.73 -9.09
N ASP A 29 1.36 -1.72 -9.95
CA ASP A 29 2.16 -1.65 -11.17
C ASP A 29 3.65 -1.65 -10.87
N GLU A 30 4.06 -0.92 -9.83
CA GLU A 30 5.45 -0.87 -9.42
C GLU A 30 5.96 -2.24 -8.90
N VAL A 31 5.16 -2.94 -8.10
CA VAL A 31 5.48 -4.28 -7.63
C VAL A 31 5.63 -5.24 -8.81
N VAL A 32 4.68 -5.22 -9.77
CA VAL A 32 4.73 -6.07 -10.97
C VAL A 32 5.96 -5.73 -11.82
N ARG A 33 6.25 -4.44 -12.04
CA ARG A 33 7.42 -3.96 -12.78
C ARG A 33 8.73 -4.44 -12.17
N LEU A 34 8.79 -4.57 -10.85
CA LEU A 34 9.94 -5.07 -10.09
C LEU A 34 9.96 -6.61 -9.97
N GLY A 35 9.01 -7.33 -10.59
CA GLY A 35 8.94 -8.79 -10.56
C GLY A 35 8.39 -9.39 -9.26
N GLY A 36 7.71 -8.57 -8.44
CA GLY A 36 7.00 -9.03 -7.25
C GLY A 36 5.60 -9.57 -7.59
N ARG A 37 4.95 -10.18 -6.58
CA ARG A 37 3.57 -10.70 -6.71
C ARG A 37 2.61 -9.91 -5.83
N PRO A 38 1.75 -9.04 -6.40
CA PRO A 38 0.72 -8.35 -5.63
C PRO A 38 -0.24 -9.33 -4.95
N PHE A 39 -0.55 -9.09 -3.68
CA PHE A 39 -1.49 -9.86 -2.88
C PHE A 39 -2.46 -8.90 -2.18
N PHE A 40 -3.67 -8.75 -2.70
CA PHE A 40 -4.63 -7.83 -2.09
C PHE A 40 -5.15 -8.34 -0.75
N TYR A 41 -5.22 -7.44 0.24
CA TYR A 41 -5.73 -7.77 1.55
C TYR A 41 -6.47 -6.60 2.22
N LYS A 42 -7.35 -6.94 3.16
CA LYS A 42 -8.18 -5.98 3.89
C LYS A 42 -7.34 -5.03 4.76
N THR A 43 -7.84 -3.81 4.92
CA THR A 43 -7.31 -2.78 5.83
C THR A 43 -7.29 -3.26 7.28
N GLY A 44 -6.27 -2.85 8.02
CA GLY A 44 -6.17 -2.98 9.47
C GLY A 44 -4.79 -3.46 9.90
N HIS A 45 -4.09 -2.64 10.68
CA HIS A 45 -2.75 -2.89 11.20
C HIS A 45 -2.52 -4.33 11.70
N SER A 46 -3.36 -4.80 12.63
CA SER A 46 -3.21 -6.15 13.20
C SER A 46 -3.50 -7.26 12.19
N LEU A 47 -4.43 -7.03 11.27
CA LEU A 47 -4.80 -7.99 10.23
C LEU A 47 -3.67 -8.14 9.21
N ILE A 48 -3.07 -7.03 8.79
CA ILE A 48 -1.92 -7.03 7.89
C ILE A 48 -0.72 -7.68 8.55
N LYS A 49 -0.41 -7.35 9.81
CA LYS A 49 0.68 -8.00 10.55
C LYS A 49 0.52 -9.52 10.62
N ALA A 50 -0.69 -10.00 10.93
CA ALA A 50 -0.98 -11.43 10.95
C ALA A 50 -0.81 -12.07 9.56
N LYS A 51 -1.32 -11.42 8.50
CA LYS A 51 -1.22 -11.92 7.13
C LYS A 51 0.22 -11.93 6.63
N MET A 52 1.01 -10.93 6.98
CA MET A 52 2.43 -10.83 6.63
C MET A 52 3.20 -12.04 7.13
N LYS A 53 2.94 -12.46 8.38
CA LYS A 53 3.52 -13.69 8.95
C LYS A 53 3.03 -14.95 8.23
N GLU A 54 1.73 -15.03 7.91
CA GLU A 54 1.13 -16.19 7.23
C GLU A 54 1.71 -16.43 5.83
N VAL A 55 1.89 -15.37 5.04
CA VAL A 55 2.36 -15.47 3.64
C VAL A 55 3.88 -15.29 3.49
N GLY A 56 4.58 -15.05 4.59
CA GLY A 56 6.01 -14.75 4.58
C GLY A 56 6.36 -13.47 3.79
N ALA A 57 5.49 -12.46 3.83
CA ALA A 57 5.78 -11.19 3.16
C ALA A 57 6.90 -10.45 3.91
N VAL A 58 7.89 -9.96 3.16
CA VAL A 58 9.10 -9.31 3.72
C VAL A 58 8.90 -7.81 3.95
N PHE A 59 7.89 -7.22 3.31
CA PHE A 59 7.53 -5.82 3.48
C PHE A 59 6.06 -5.60 3.09
N THR A 60 5.40 -4.67 3.76
CA THR A 60 4.09 -4.15 3.36
C THR A 60 3.85 -2.79 4.01
N GLY A 61 2.84 -2.06 3.55
CA GLY A 61 2.36 -0.87 4.24
C GLY A 61 0.87 -0.63 4.02
N GLU A 62 0.33 0.30 4.80
CA GLU A 62 -1.04 0.80 4.71
C GLU A 62 -1.06 2.25 4.22
N MET A 63 -2.14 2.64 3.56
CA MET A 63 -2.42 4.01 3.14
C MET A 63 -2.39 4.98 4.33
N SER A 64 -2.76 4.52 5.53
CA SER A 64 -2.69 5.29 6.77
C SER A 64 -1.26 5.62 7.23
N GLY A 65 -0.24 4.99 6.65
CA GLY A 65 1.17 5.27 6.95
C GLY A 65 1.88 4.20 7.78
N HIS A 66 1.19 3.13 8.23
CA HIS A 66 1.87 2.00 8.86
C HIS A 66 2.75 1.28 7.83
N MET A 67 4.03 1.07 8.17
CA MET A 67 5.02 0.43 7.29
C MET A 67 5.68 -0.71 8.05
N PHE A 68 5.55 -1.93 7.56
CA PHE A 68 5.99 -3.15 8.22
C PHE A 68 7.17 -3.74 7.45
N PHE A 69 8.32 -3.84 8.10
CA PHE A 69 9.55 -4.36 7.49
C PHE A 69 9.94 -5.66 8.19
N ALA A 70 10.08 -6.74 7.42
CA ALA A 70 10.61 -8.03 7.89
C ALA A 70 11.80 -8.54 7.04
N ASP A 71 12.25 -7.74 6.07
CA ASP A 71 13.44 -8.01 5.27
C ASP A 71 14.73 -7.88 6.10
N GLU A 72 14.81 -6.85 6.95
CA GLU A 72 15.94 -6.54 7.84
C GLU A 72 15.46 -6.16 9.25
N TYR A 73 14.20 -6.42 9.57
CA TYR A 73 13.57 -5.98 10.82
C TYR A 73 12.50 -6.98 11.30
N TYR A 74 11.77 -6.63 12.36
CA TYR A 74 10.96 -7.58 13.13
C TYR A 74 9.51 -7.77 12.63
N GLY A 75 9.11 -7.11 11.54
CA GLY A 75 7.78 -7.28 10.93
C GLY A 75 6.62 -6.57 11.64
N TYR A 76 6.88 -5.76 12.66
CA TYR A 76 5.92 -4.78 13.17
C TYR A 76 6.10 -3.44 12.46
N ASP A 77 5.10 -2.57 12.59
CA ASP A 77 5.15 -1.23 12.02
C ASP A 77 5.97 -0.28 12.89
N ASP A 78 6.86 0.48 12.28
CA ASP A 78 7.70 1.44 12.99
C ASP A 78 8.01 2.64 12.09
N ALA A 79 7.51 3.80 12.48
CA ALA A 79 7.69 5.04 11.73
C ALA A 79 9.14 5.56 11.79
N PHE A 80 9.87 5.32 12.89
CA PHE A 80 11.28 5.70 13.00
C PHE A 80 12.12 4.80 12.11
N TYR A 81 11.87 3.50 12.10
CA TYR A 81 12.55 2.58 11.19
C TYR A 81 12.24 2.92 9.73
N ALA A 82 10.97 3.18 9.40
CA ALA A 82 10.58 3.59 8.05
C ALA A 82 11.31 4.88 7.61
N THR A 83 11.38 5.88 8.50
CA THR A 83 12.10 7.13 8.24
C THR A 83 13.60 6.87 8.05
N GLY A 84 14.21 6.06 8.91
CA GLY A 84 15.62 5.66 8.78
C GLY A 84 15.91 4.92 7.48
N ARG A 85 15.02 4.01 7.06
CA ARG A 85 15.10 3.33 5.75
C ARG A 85 14.99 4.30 4.59
N LEU A 86 14.07 5.27 4.66
CA LEU A 86 13.96 6.30 3.62
C LEU A 86 15.22 7.16 3.55
N LEU A 87 15.74 7.61 4.70
CA LEU A 87 16.98 8.39 4.77
C LEU A 87 18.18 7.60 4.24
N ARG A 88 18.27 6.30 4.52
CA ARG A 88 19.27 5.39 3.93
C ARG A 88 19.16 5.34 2.42
N ILE A 89 17.96 5.19 1.87
CA ILE A 89 17.77 5.19 0.41
C ILE A 89 18.22 6.55 -0.17
N LEU A 90 17.84 7.65 0.47
CA LEU A 90 18.21 9.01 0.04
C LEU A 90 19.71 9.29 0.14
N SER A 91 20.39 8.79 1.18
CA SER A 91 21.84 8.97 1.34
C SER A 91 22.67 8.20 0.32
N ASN A 92 22.09 7.15 -0.29
CA ASN A 92 22.75 6.30 -1.28
C ASN A 92 22.37 6.65 -2.73
N THR A 93 21.57 7.70 -2.95
CA THR A 93 21.25 8.22 -4.28
C THR A 93 21.76 9.64 -4.44
N LYS A 94 22.01 10.05 -5.69
CA LYS A 94 22.34 11.44 -6.03
C LYS A 94 21.10 12.30 -6.31
N GLU A 95 19.94 11.65 -6.44
CA GLU A 95 18.68 12.28 -6.82
C GLU A 95 17.85 12.67 -5.59
N PRO A 96 17.15 13.82 -5.60
CA PRO A 96 16.21 14.16 -4.54
C PRO A 96 14.99 13.24 -4.53
N LEU A 97 14.28 13.18 -3.39
CA LEU A 97 13.07 12.35 -3.24
C LEU A 97 12.01 12.65 -4.31
N SER A 98 11.87 13.91 -4.72
CA SER A 98 10.94 14.32 -5.79
C SER A 98 11.22 13.57 -7.09
N ARG A 99 12.49 13.46 -7.50
CA ARG A 99 12.92 12.72 -8.70
C ARG A 99 12.67 11.23 -8.59
N LEU A 100 12.87 10.65 -7.40
CA LEU A 100 12.51 9.25 -7.18
C LEU A 100 11.01 9.01 -7.37
N LEU A 101 10.15 9.96 -7.00
CA LEU A 101 8.71 9.82 -7.12
C LEU A 101 8.16 10.17 -8.51
N GLU A 102 8.90 10.89 -9.35
CA GLU A 102 8.48 11.27 -10.70
C GLU A 102 8.17 10.07 -11.61
N SER A 103 8.88 8.95 -11.44
CA SER A 103 8.66 7.74 -12.22
C SER A 103 7.43 6.92 -11.78
N VAL A 104 6.80 7.28 -10.66
CA VAL A 104 5.58 6.60 -10.18
C VAL A 104 4.39 7.15 -10.98
N PRO A 105 3.62 6.28 -11.68
CA PRO A 105 2.44 6.72 -12.43
C PRO A 105 1.44 7.46 -11.54
N ARG A 106 0.84 8.52 -12.10
CA ARG A 106 -0.20 9.28 -11.41
C ARG A 106 -1.58 8.77 -11.84
N TYR A 107 -2.36 8.35 -10.85
CA TYR A 107 -3.75 7.97 -11.02
C TYR A 107 -4.66 9.01 -10.37
N TYR A 108 -5.84 9.23 -10.94
CA TYR A 108 -6.86 10.05 -10.31
C TYR A 108 -7.46 9.31 -9.12
N SER A 109 -7.58 10.01 -7.98
CA SER A 109 -8.19 9.48 -6.77
C SER A 109 -9.06 10.56 -6.12
N THR A 110 -10.21 10.16 -5.58
CA THR A 110 -10.98 11.02 -4.68
C THR A 110 -10.36 11.00 -3.29
N ALA A 111 -10.63 12.04 -2.49
CA ALA A 111 -10.30 12.01 -1.06
C ALA A 111 -11.05 10.88 -0.34
N GLU A 112 -10.48 10.34 0.73
CA GLU A 112 -11.16 9.38 1.59
C GLU A 112 -12.41 10.02 2.18
N THR A 113 -13.58 9.48 1.83
CA THR A 113 -14.88 10.04 2.22
C THR A 113 -15.48 9.20 3.33
N ARG A 114 -15.81 9.83 4.45
CA ARG A 114 -16.49 9.17 5.58
C ARG A 114 -17.98 9.45 5.47
N VAL A 115 -18.77 8.41 5.26
CA VAL A 115 -20.23 8.50 5.29
C VAL A 115 -20.69 8.10 6.68
N CYS A 116 -21.16 9.07 7.46
CA CYS A 116 -21.77 8.77 8.76
C CYS A 116 -23.00 7.88 8.56
N PRO A 117 -23.15 6.79 9.33
CA PRO A 117 -24.38 6.02 9.29
C PRO A 117 -25.54 6.92 9.72
N ALA A 118 -26.52 7.07 8.83
CA ALA A 118 -27.76 7.77 9.15
C ALA A 118 -28.46 7.05 10.33
N PRO A 119 -29.10 7.78 11.26
CA PRO A 119 -30.01 7.16 12.20
C PRO A 119 -31.16 6.55 11.38
N THR A 120 -31.12 5.23 11.23
CA THR A 120 -32.16 4.36 10.66
C THR A 120 -32.32 4.37 9.12
N GLY A 121 -32.24 3.19 8.50
CA GLY A 121 -32.78 2.84 7.17
C GLY A 121 -32.12 3.42 5.90
N ARG A 122 -31.49 4.60 5.96
CA ARG A 122 -30.95 5.29 4.75
C ARG A 122 -29.52 4.90 4.36
N SER A 123 -28.75 4.29 5.25
CA SER A 123 -27.38 3.84 4.97
C SER A 123 -27.33 2.78 3.88
N LEU A 124 -28.26 1.82 3.89
CA LEU A 124 -28.35 0.76 2.86
C LEU A 124 -28.76 1.32 1.49
N ALA A 125 -29.64 2.33 1.45
CA ALA A 125 -30.04 2.98 0.21
C ALA A 125 -28.89 3.79 -0.42
N LEU A 126 -28.07 4.46 0.41
CA LEU A 126 -26.85 5.13 -0.04
C LEU A 126 -25.83 4.13 -0.59
N LEU A 127 -25.59 3.02 0.10
CA LEU A 127 -24.69 1.97 -0.36
C LEU A 127 -25.17 1.32 -1.67
N ALA A 128 -26.46 1.01 -1.80
CA ALA A 128 -27.05 0.47 -3.02
C ALA A 128 -26.93 1.44 -4.20
N ARG A 129 -27.16 2.74 -3.94
CA ARG A 129 -27.01 3.80 -4.95
C ARG A 129 -25.55 4.00 -5.34
N TRP A 130 -24.61 3.91 -4.39
CA TRP A 130 -23.18 3.99 -4.66
C TRP A 130 -22.70 2.79 -5.49
N TRP A 131 -23.15 1.57 -5.16
CA TRP A 131 -22.85 0.35 -5.92
C TRP A 131 -23.38 0.39 -7.35
N SER A 132 -24.56 0.97 -7.55
CA SER A 132 -25.13 1.21 -8.89
C SER A 132 -24.32 2.21 -9.72
N ILE A 133 -23.57 3.12 -9.09
CA ILE A 133 -22.73 4.12 -9.76
C ILE A 133 -21.32 3.57 -9.99
N SER A 134 -20.74 2.89 -9.00
CA SER A 134 -19.38 2.32 -9.08
C SER A 134 -19.28 1.06 -9.95
N GLY A 135 -20.39 0.33 -10.14
CA GLY A 135 -20.46 -0.82 -11.06
C GLY A 135 -20.22 -0.46 -12.54
N SER A 136 -20.30 0.83 -12.92
CA SER A 136 -19.93 1.31 -14.26
C SER A 136 -18.44 1.64 -14.41
N VAL A 137 -17.66 1.67 -13.32
CA VAL A 137 -16.23 2.06 -13.33
C VAL A 137 -15.29 0.84 -13.24
N MET A 138 -15.84 -0.36 -13.01
CA MET A 138 -15.11 -1.64 -13.08
C MET A 138 -15.59 -2.50 -14.27
N LYS A 139 -15.56 -1.93 -15.47
CA LYS A 139 -15.52 -2.69 -16.73
C LYS A 139 -14.27 -2.31 -17.50
#